data_AF-A0A970QXJ4-F1
#
_entry.id   AF-A0A970QXJ4-F1
#
_cell.length_a   1.000
_cell.length_b   1.000
_cell.length_c   1.000
_cell.angle_alpha   90.00
_cell.angle_beta   90.00
_cell.angle_gamma   90.00
#
_symmetry.space_group_name_H-M   'P 1'
#
loop_
_entity.id
_entity.type
_entity.pdbx_description
1 polymer ?
#
loop_
_entity_poly.entity_id
_entity_poly.type
_entity_poly.pdbx_seq_one_letter_code
_entity_poly.pdbx_strand_id
1 'polypeptide(L)'
;MDIRTDGPMIREIDKRSLDDIFQIYRQCGDFLALGPEPATSMETAITENKDIITIRAGVQVNNPAAIAFWDKMGYTIDSEPELLADKTVAVKLKKAIRH
;
A
#
# COMPACT_ATOMS: atom_id res chain seq x y z
N MET A 1 -1.17 -5.75 39.47
CA MET A 1 -0.24 -5.12 38.50
C MET A 1 -0.51 -5.87 37.23
N ASP A 2 -1.46 -5.36 36.45
CA ASP A 2 -2.13 -6.13 35.42
C ASP A 2 -1.96 -5.39 34.10
N ILE A 3 -1.07 -5.94 33.28
CA ILE A 3 -0.73 -5.40 31.97
C ILE A 3 -1.88 -5.78 31.05
N ARG A 4 -2.70 -4.79 30.66
CA ARG A 4 -3.71 -4.94 29.61
C ARG A 4 -2.99 -5.18 28.27
N THR A 5 -3.04 -6.41 27.77
CA THR A 5 -2.77 -6.73 26.36
C THR A 5 -4.05 -6.52 25.55
N ASP A 6 -4.18 -5.34 24.94
CA ASP A 6 -5.15 -5.12 23.85
C ASP A 6 -4.40 -4.46 22.68
N GLY A 7 -3.50 -5.25 22.08
CA GLY A 7 -2.94 -4.97 20.75
C GLY A 7 -3.91 -5.47 19.67
N PRO A 8 -3.83 -4.95 18.44
CA PRO A 8 -4.75 -5.36 17.38
C PRO A 8 -4.59 -6.87 17.11
N MET A 9 -5.68 -7.61 17.26
CA MET A 9 -5.69 -9.04 16.98
C MET A 9 -5.55 -9.26 15.47
N ILE A 10 -4.37 -9.68 15.02
CA ILE A 10 -4.18 -10.20 13.67
C ILE A 10 -4.92 -11.54 13.60
N ARG A 11 -6.05 -11.56 12.88
CA ARG A 11 -6.86 -12.75 12.65
C ARG A 11 -6.59 -13.28 11.23
N GLU A 12 -6.51 -14.60 11.08
CA GLU A 12 -6.46 -15.25 9.78
C GLU A 12 -7.70 -14.84 8.96
N ILE A 13 -7.47 -14.32 7.76
CA ILE A 13 -8.54 -13.85 6.87
C ILE A 13 -8.94 -15.01 5.95
N ASP A 14 -10.23 -15.35 5.95
CA ASP A 14 -10.77 -16.35 5.05
C ASP A 14 -10.94 -15.78 3.62
N LYS A 15 -11.03 -16.67 2.62
CA LYS A 15 -11.12 -16.27 1.20
C LYS A 15 -12.24 -15.29 0.86
N ARG A 16 -13.36 -15.27 1.59
CA ARG A 16 -14.48 -14.35 1.36
C ARG A 16 -14.18 -12.95 1.89
N SER A 17 -13.38 -12.82 2.94
CA SER A 17 -12.97 -11.50 3.45
C SER A 17 -11.80 -10.89 2.65
N LEU A 18 -11.13 -11.68 1.80
CA LEU A 18 -10.25 -11.13 0.76
C LEU A 18 -11.03 -10.35 -0.29
N ASP A 19 -12.22 -10.78 -0.70
CA ASP A 19 -13.03 -10.07 -1.71
C ASP A 19 -13.45 -8.68 -1.22
N ASP A 20 -13.79 -8.55 0.07
CA ASP A 20 -14.13 -7.26 0.69
C ASP A 20 -12.91 -6.32 0.76
N ILE A 21 -11.73 -6.86 1.08
CA ILE A 21 -10.48 -6.09 1.07
C ILE A 21 -10.11 -5.68 -0.36
N PHE A 22 -10.28 -6.58 -1.33
CA PHE A 22 -10.09 -6.28 -2.74
C PHE A 22 -11.12 -5.27 -3.25
N GLN A 23 -12.33 -5.24 -2.70
CA GLN A 23 -13.35 -4.23 -3.04
C GLN A 23 -12.94 -2.84 -2.53
N ILE A 24 -12.40 -2.75 -1.32
CA ILE A 24 -11.81 -1.50 -0.80
C ILE A 24 -10.61 -1.09 -1.67
N TYR A 25 -9.72 -2.03 -1.98
CA TYR A 25 -8.53 -1.78 -2.80
C TYR A 25 -8.89 -1.34 -4.23
N ARG A 26 -9.96 -1.90 -4.80
CA ARG A 26 -10.48 -1.58 -6.14
C ARG A 26 -11.22 -0.25 -6.16
N GLN A 27 -11.89 0.14 -5.07
CA GLN A 27 -12.38 1.51 -4.88
C GLN A 27 -11.23 2.52 -4.74
N CYS A 28 -10.06 2.09 -4.25
CA CYS A 28 -8.83 2.90 -4.26
C CYS A 28 -8.14 2.95 -5.63
N GLY A 29 -8.61 2.21 -6.66
CA GLY A 29 -8.06 2.27 -8.03
C GLY A 29 -8.15 3.67 -8.66
N ASP A 30 -9.19 4.44 -8.32
CA ASP A 30 -9.35 5.86 -8.71
C ASP A 30 -8.48 6.80 -7.87
N PHE A 31 -7.98 6.34 -6.71
CA PHE A 31 -7.26 7.16 -5.74
C PHE A 31 -5.82 7.48 -6.20
N LEU A 32 -5.22 6.60 -7.01
CA LEU A 32 -3.93 6.84 -7.68
C LEU A 32 -3.98 8.05 -8.63
N ALA A 33 -5.18 8.52 -9.02
CA ALA A 33 -5.38 9.70 -9.85
C ALA A 33 -5.65 10.99 -9.06
N LEU A 34 -5.78 10.94 -7.72
CA LEU A 34 -6.21 12.08 -6.89
C LEU A 34 -5.06 12.95 -6.33
N GLY A 35 -3.80 12.62 -6.63
CA GLY A 35 -2.63 13.42 -6.23
C GLY A 35 -2.18 13.23 -4.76
N PRO A 36 -1.27 14.09 -4.26
CA PRO A 36 -0.52 13.90 -3.00
C PRO A 36 -1.35 13.86 -1.72
N GLU A 37 -2.40 14.66 -1.65
CA GLU A 37 -3.22 14.84 -0.44
C GLU A 37 -3.88 13.52 0.03
N PRO A 38 -4.61 12.80 -0.83
CA PRO A 38 -5.21 11.52 -0.46
C PRO A 38 -4.18 10.45 -0.04
N ALA A 39 -3.03 10.36 -0.74
CA ALA A 39 -1.98 9.40 -0.40
C ALA A 39 -1.37 9.68 0.99
N THR A 40 -1.17 10.95 1.33
CA THR A 40 -0.61 11.37 2.62
C THR A 40 -1.56 11.08 3.79
N SER A 41 -2.87 11.32 3.60
CA SER A 41 -3.87 11.03 4.62
C SER A 41 -3.97 9.53 4.93
N MET A 42 -3.87 8.67 3.91
CA MET A 42 -3.89 7.23 4.10
C MET A 42 -2.60 6.70 4.74
N GLU A 43 -1.44 7.19 4.31
CA GLU A 43 -0.17 6.83 4.96
C GLU A 43 -0.17 7.19 6.44
N THR A 44 -0.74 8.35 6.80
CA THR A 44 -0.88 8.75 8.21
C THR A 44 -1.68 7.71 8.99
N ALA A 45 -2.86 7.32 8.50
CA ALA A 45 -3.68 6.29 9.14
C ALA A 45 -2.97 4.92 9.22
N ILE A 46 -2.18 4.56 8.21
CA ILE A 46 -1.38 3.31 8.23
C ILE A 46 -0.29 3.39 9.30
N THR A 47 0.39 4.53 9.43
CA THR A 47 1.50 4.70 10.39
C THR A 47 1.05 4.79 11.86
N GLU A 48 -0.22 5.08 12.12
CA GLU A 48 -0.81 5.00 13.47
C GLU A 48 -0.81 3.56 14.01
N ASN A 49 -0.87 2.57 13.12
CA ASN A 49 -0.72 1.17 13.50
C ASN A 49 0.77 0.79 13.58
N LYS A 50 1.26 0.63 14.82
CA LYS A 50 2.66 0.31 15.11
C LYS A 50 3.12 -1.09 14.70
N ASP A 51 2.19 -1.97 14.35
CA ASP A 51 2.53 -3.32 13.87
C ASP A 51 2.85 -3.34 12.36
N ILE A 52 2.56 -2.24 11.64
CA ILE A 52 2.88 -2.12 10.23
C ILE A 52 4.28 -1.54 10.09
N ILE A 53 5.21 -2.37 9.62
CA ILE A 53 6.62 -1.97 9.42
C ILE A 53 6.96 -1.66 7.95
N THR A 54 6.08 -1.96 7.00
CA THR A 54 6.33 -1.77 5.57
C THR A 54 5.03 -1.59 4.78
N ILE A 55 5.01 -0.62 3.87
CA ILE A 55 3.95 -0.41 2.87
C ILE A 55 4.46 -0.92 1.52
N ARG A 56 3.58 -1.61 0.77
CA ARG A 56 3.84 -2.05 -0.60
C ARG A 56 2.80 -1.47 -1.57
N ALA A 57 3.26 -1.03 -2.72
CA ALA A 57 2.42 -0.48 -3.79
C ALA A 57 2.86 -1.01 -5.16
N GLY A 58 2.02 -0.88 -6.18
CA GLY A 58 2.37 -1.19 -7.58
C GLY A 58 2.29 0.07 -8.43
N VAL A 59 3.25 0.26 -9.34
CA VAL A 59 3.23 1.36 -10.32
C VAL A 59 3.58 0.85 -11.71
N GLN A 60 2.86 1.32 -12.72
CA GLN A 60 3.16 0.99 -14.11
C GLN A 60 4.48 1.63 -14.55
N VAL A 61 5.32 0.87 -15.26
CA VAL A 61 6.66 1.35 -15.70
C VAL A 61 6.58 2.47 -16.73
N ASN A 62 5.47 2.56 -17.45
CA ASN A 62 5.22 3.60 -18.45
C ASN A 62 4.64 4.89 -17.86
N ASN A 63 4.53 4.99 -16.52
CA ASN A 63 4.04 6.19 -15.83
C ASN A 63 5.17 6.87 -15.03
N PRO A 64 6.06 7.63 -15.69
CA PRO A 64 7.21 8.27 -15.04
C PRO A 64 6.79 9.32 -13.99
N ALA A 65 5.62 9.95 -14.17
CA ALA A 65 5.09 10.90 -13.19
C ALA A 65 4.73 10.21 -11.87
N ALA A 66 4.06 9.05 -11.93
CA ALA A 66 3.76 8.25 -10.74
C ALA A 66 5.03 7.69 -10.09
N ILE A 67 6.01 7.22 -10.88
CA ILE A 67 7.30 6.76 -10.35
C ILE A 67 7.99 7.89 -9.57
N ALA A 68 8.08 9.08 -10.16
CA ALA A 68 8.69 10.25 -9.51
C ALA A 68 7.91 10.70 -8.26
N PHE A 69 6.58 10.58 -8.28
CA PHE A 69 5.74 10.85 -7.11
C PHE A 69 6.07 9.91 -5.96
N TRP A 70 6.08 8.60 -6.20
CA TRP A 70 6.33 7.60 -5.16
C TRP A 70 7.77 7.64 -4.64
N ASP A 71 8.74 7.91 -5.51
CA ASP A 71 10.13 8.15 -5.12
C ASP A 71 10.25 9.34 -4.15
N LYS A 72 9.60 10.47 -4.45
CA LYS A 72 9.53 11.63 -3.55
C LYS A 72 8.84 11.32 -2.21
N MET A 73 7.90 10.39 -2.19
CA MET A 73 7.22 9.92 -0.98
C MET A 73 8.06 8.91 -0.17
N GLY A 74 9.25 8.54 -0.65
CA GLY A 74 10.19 7.65 0.04
C GLY A 74 9.99 6.17 -0.27
N TYR A 75 9.28 5.83 -1.35
CA TYR A 75 9.18 4.46 -1.83
C TYR A 75 10.34 4.11 -2.76
N THR A 76 10.73 2.84 -2.76
CA THR A 76 11.80 2.30 -3.60
C THR A 76 11.29 1.08 -4.37
N ILE A 77 11.80 0.85 -5.58
CA ILE A 77 11.46 -0.33 -6.37
C ILE A 77 12.01 -1.59 -5.67
N ASP A 78 11.15 -2.59 -5.49
CA ASP A 78 11.43 -3.87 -4.81
C ASP A 78 11.28 -5.09 -5.73
N SER A 79 10.94 -4.89 -7.00
CA SER A 79 10.80 -5.98 -7.97
C SER A 79 11.32 -5.61 -9.34
N GLU A 80 11.60 -6.64 -10.13
CA GLU A 80 11.65 -6.51 -11.58
C GLU A 80 10.28 -6.13 -12.16
N PRO A 81 10.23 -5.58 -13.38
CA PRO A 81 8.99 -5.34 -14.10
C PRO A 81 8.21 -6.65 -14.33
N GLU A 82 6.94 -6.66 -13.97
CA GLU A 82 6.03 -7.79 -14.10
C GLU A 82 4.92 -7.46 -15.11
N LEU A 83 4.66 -8.37 -16.06
CA LEU A 83 3.53 -8.26 -16.98
C LEU A 83 2.25 -8.73 -16.28
N LEU A 84 1.30 -7.81 -16.11
CA LEU A 84 0.01 -8.08 -15.50
C LEU A 84 -0.98 -8.66 -16.51
N ALA A 85 -2.10 -9.22 -16.01
CA ALA A 85 -3.12 -9.86 -16.83
C ALA A 85 -3.77 -8.92 -17.86
N ASP A 86 -3.80 -7.61 -17.58
CA ASP A 86 -4.29 -6.56 -18.47
C ASP A 86 -3.24 -6.09 -19.51
N LYS A 87 -2.09 -6.79 -19.58
CA LYS A 87 -0.93 -6.49 -20.43
C LYS A 87 -0.16 -5.22 -20.06
N THR A 88 -0.45 -4.63 -18.91
CA THR A 88 0.36 -3.54 -18.39
C THR A 88 1.60 -4.10 -17.70
N VAL A 89 2.70 -3.34 -17.71
CA VAL A 89 3.93 -3.73 -17.03
C VAL A 89 4.08 -2.86 -15.79
N ALA A 90 4.21 -3.48 -14.62
CA ALA A 90 4.31 -2.78 -13.35
C ALA A 90 5.51 -3.25 -12.53
N VAL A 91 6.04 -2.36 -11.69
CA VAL A 91 7.00 -2.69 -10.65
C VAL A 91 6.35 -2.55 -9.28
N LYS A 92 6.79 -3.37 -8.33
CA LYS A 92 6.39 -3.27 -6.93
C LYS A 92 7.31 -2.28 -6.24
N LEU A 93 6.72 -1.43 -5.42
CA LEU A 93 7.38 -0.43 -4.60
C LEU A 93 7.26 -0.83 -3.12
N LYS A 94 8.25 -0.43 -2.32
CA LYS A 94 8.23 -0.57 -0.86
C LYS A 94 8.66 0.71 -0.16
N LYS A 95 8.06 0.96 1.01
CA LYS A 95 8.51 1.98 1.97
C LYS A 95 8.51 1.37 3.36
N ALA A 96 9.63 1.46 4.06
CA ALA A 96 9.71 1.07 5.46
C ALA A 96 9.07 2.15 6.35
N ILE A 97 8.27 1.74 7.33
CA ILE A 97 7.73 2.64 8.35
C ILE A 97 8.72 2.70 9.51
N ARG A 98 9.01 3.90 9.99
CA ARG A 98 9.80 4.15 11.20
C ARG A 98 8.89 4.85 12.22
N HIS A 99 8.87 4.35 13.45
CA HIS A 99 8.14 4.95 14.57
C HIS A 99 9.07 5.80 15.45
#